data_AF-A0A101I3S3-F1
#
_entry.id   AF-A0A101I3S3-F1
#
_cell.length_a   1.000
_cell.length_b   1.000
_cell.length_c   1.000
_cell.angle_alpha   90.00
_cell.angle_beta   90.00
_cell.angle_gamma   90.00
#
_symmetry.space_group_name_H-M   'P 1'
#
loop_
_entity.id
_entity.type
_entity.pdbx_description
1 polymer ?
#
loop_
_entity_poly.entity_id
_entity_poly.type
_entity_poly.pdbx_seq_one_letter_code
_entity_poly.pdbx_strand_id
1 'polypeptide(L)'
;MKGMSNGDPVIVLEHPQQVHPQLEGVETGDYIKIQGDSSSVDMAIKPEIPGGIGTISMAVNMIPQVLEAPAGLVTMLDLPFPRAFMKIKVR
;
A
#
# COMPACT_ATOMS: atom_id res chain seq x y z
N MET A 1 13.22 7.33 -0.12
CA MET A 1 12.79 8.48 0.69
C MET A 1 12.95 8.13 2.17
N LYS A 2 13.30 9.12 3.02
CA LYS A 2 13.38 8.93 4.47
C LYS A 2 12.40 9.87 5.18
N GLY A 3 11.56 9.32 6.05
CA GLY A 3 10.76 10.05 7.02
C GLY A 3 11.54 10.20 8.32
N MET A 4 11.68 11.42 8.82
CA MET A 4 12.52 11.75 9.97
C MET A 4 11.67 12.08 11.20
N SER A 5 12.14 11.73 12.39
CA SER A 5 11.60 12.16 13.68
C SER A 5 12.76 12.49 14.61
N ASN A 6 12.74 13.67 15.25
CA ASN A 6 13.81 14.15 16.14
C ASN A 6 15.23 14.12 15.54
N GLY A 7 15.35 14.22 14.20
CA GLY A 7 16.64 14.16 13.51
C GLY A 7 17.06 12.77 13.02
N ASP A 8 16.33 11.72 13.42
CA ASP A 8 16.63 10.34 13.05
C ASP A 8 15.65 9.79 12.00
N PRO A 9 16.10 8.95 11.04
CA PRO A 9 15.22 8.31 10.07
C PRO A 9 14.42 7.19 10.72
N VAL A 10 13.09 7.35 10.77
CA VAL A 10 12.16 6.37 11.36
C VAL A 10 11.38 5.57 10.33
N ILE A 11 11.26 6.08 9.10
CA ILE A 11 10.62 5.39 7.98
C ILE A 11 11.55 5.49 6.77
N VAL A 12 11.84 4.37 6.13
CA VAL A 12 12.62 4.31 4.89
C VAL A 12 11.77 3.64 3.82
N LEU A 13 11.53 4.37 2.73
CA LEU A 13 10.78 3.88 1.57
C LEU A 13 11.71 3.79 0.38
N GLU A 14 11.81 2.61 -0.22
CA GLU A 14 12.60 2.34 -1.42
C GLU A 14 11.67 1.85 -2.52
N HIS A 15 11.74 2.45 -3.69
CA HIS A 15 10.89 2.10 -4.84
C HIS A 15 11.73 2.06 -6.13
N PRO A 16 12.62 1.06 -6.27
CA PRO A 16 13.39 0.89 -7.50
C PRO A 16 12.45 0.47 -8.64
N GLN A 17 12.45 1.23 -9.73
CA GLN A 17 11.70 0.88 -10.94
C GLN A 17 12.67 0.58 -12.07
N GLN A 18 12.51 -0.58 -12.69
CA GLN A 18 13.34 -1.04 -13.80
C GLN A 18 12.46 -1.72 -14.85
N VAL A 19 12.85 -1.61 -16.12
CA VAL A 19 12.22 -2.34 -17.22
C VAL A 19 12.85 -3.74 -17.29
N HIS A 20 12.01 -4.77 -17.26
CA HIS A 20 12.42 -6.19 -17.31
C HIS A 20 13.52 -6.60 -16.29
N PRO A 21 13.30 -6.39 -14.97
CA PRO A 21 14.29 -6.71 -13.92
C PRO A 21 14.73 -8.19 -13.92
N GLN A 22 13.89 -9.08 -14.44
CA GLN A 22 14.18 -10.51 -14.53
C GLN A 22 15.36 -10.82 -15.46
N LEU A 23 15.67 -9.97 -16.44
CA LEU A 23 16.82 -10.16 -17.35
C LEU A 23 18.17 -9.99 -16.63
N GLU A 24 18.19 -9.25 -15.52
CA GLU A 24 19.34 -9.07 -14.65
C GLU A 24 19.26 -9.98 -13.40
N GLY A 25 18.33 -10.95 -13.39
CA GLY A 25 18.13 -11.87 -12.28
C GLY A 25 17.53 -11.22 -11.03
N VAL A 26 16.91 -10.05 -11.16
CA VAL A 26 16.28 -9.33 -10.04
C VAL A 26 14.83 -9.79 -9.89
N GLU A 27 14.50 -10.33 -8.72
CA GLU A 27 13.11 -10.65 -8.34
C GLU A 27 12.36 -9.39 -7.92
N THR A 28 11.11 -9.26 -8.37
CA THR A 28 10.20 -8.20 -7.96
C THR A 28 9.41 -8.60 -6.72
N GLY A 29 9.01 -7.61 -5.91
CA GLY A 29 8.21 -7.85 -4.72
C GLY A 29 7.96 -6.58 -3.90
N ASP A 30 6.92 -6.63 -3.07
CA ASP A 30 6.66 -5.62 -2.05
C ASP A 30 7.12 -6.13 -0.69
N TYR A 31 7.91 -5.31 0.01
CA TYR A 31 8.50 -5.68 1.29
C TYR A 31 8.20 -4.61 2.33
N ILE A 32 7.77 -5.04 3.51
CA ILE A 32 7.60 -4.18 4.67
C ILE A 32 8.34 -4.81 5.84
N LYS A 33 9.24 -4.05 6.45
CA LYS A 33 9.95 -4.44 7.67
C LYS A 33 9.67 -3.42 8.75
N ILE A 34 9.13 -3.87 9.88
CA ILE A 34 8.85 -3.03 11.04
C ILE A 34 9.69 -3.55 12.20
N GLN A 35 10.59 -2.72 12.69
CA GLN A 35 11.47 -3.04 13.82
C GLN A 35 10.92 -2.40 15.08
N GLY A 36 10.77 -3.19 16.13
CA GLY A 36 10.38 -2.73 17.46
C GLY A 36 11.27 -3.37 18.53
N ASP A 37 11.23 -2.81 19.74
CA ASP A 37 12.15 -3.16 20.82
C ASP A 37 12.01 -4.62 21.29
N SER A 38 10.80 -5.16 21.25
CA SER A 38 10.49 -6.52 21.74
C SER A 38 10.05 -7.48 20.64
N SER A 39 9.71 -6.97 19.46
CA SER A 39 9.27 -7.77 18.32
C SER A 39 9.51 -7.04 17.01
N SER A 40 9.71 -7.81 15.95
CA SER A 40 9.84 -7.30 14.58
C SER A 40 8.90 -8.05 13.65
N VAL A 41 8.44 -7.37 12.61
CA VAL A 41 7.53 -7.93 11.59
C VAL A 41 8.16 -7.76 10.22
N ASP A 42 8.31 -8.88 9.51
CA ASP A 42 8.78 -8.91 8.12
C ASP A 42 7.67 -9.48 7.23
N MET A 43 7.21 -8.66 6.29
CA MET A 43 6.21 -9.02 5.28
C MET A 43 6.84 -9.00 3.90
N ALA A 44 6.54 -10.02 3.08
CA ALA A 44 6.92 -10.07 1.68
C ALA A 44 5.74 -10.54 0.83
N ILE A 45 5.49 -9.82 -0.26
CA ILE A 45 4.53 -10.20 -1.32
C ILE A 45 5.34 -10.40 -2.60
N LYS A 46 5.30 -11.62 -3.15
CA LYS A 46 6.04 -12.01 -4.36
C LYS A 46 5.11 -12.78 -5.32
N PRO A 47 5.02 -12.38 -6.61
CA PRO A 47 5.55 -11.13 -7.18
C PRO A 47 4.88 -9.90 -6.52
N GLU A 48 5.37 -8.71 -6.84
CA GLU A 48 4.76 -7.46 -6.39
C GLU A 48 3.28 -7.36 -6.79
N ILE A 49 2.53 -6.52 -6.08
CA ILE A 49 1.17 -6.20 -6.45
C ILE A 49 1.18 -5.54 -7.84
N PRO A 50 0.45 -6.09 -8.84
CA PRO A 50 0.43 -5.50 -10.17
C PRO A 50 -0.14 -4.08 -10.13
N GLY A 51 0.71 -3.06 -10.26
CA GLY A 51 0.34 -1.67 -9.97
C GLY A 51 -0.89 -1.16 -10.72
N GLY A 52 -1.03 -1.51 -12.01
CA GLY A 52 -2.18 -1.12 -12.82
C GLY A 52 -3.50 -1.71 -12.31
N ILE A 53 -3.55 -3.02 -12.12
CA ILE A 53 -4.75 -3.72 -11.64
C ILE A 53 -5.06 -3.35 -10.19
N GLY A 54 -4.03 -3.23 -9.35
CA GLY A 54 -4.16 -2.83 -7.95
C GLY A 54 -4.77 -1.44 -7.81
N THR A 55 -4.28 -0.48 -8.60
CA THR A 55 -4.81 0.90 -8.59
C THR A 55 -6.28 0.95 -9.00
N ILE A 56 -6.65 0.28 -10.10
CA ILE A 56 -8.05 0.21 -10.57
C ILE A 56 -8.93 -0.44 -9.49
N SER A 57 -8.48 -1.56 -8.93
CA SER A 57 -9.21 -2.30 -7.91
C SER A 57 -9.44 -1.47 -6.66
N MET A 58 -8.40 -0.78 -6.17
CA MET A 58 -8.49 0.09 -5.00
C MET A 58 -9.46 1.24 -5.24
N ALA A 59 -9.32 1.97 -6.35
CA ALA A 59 -10.19 3.09 -6.67
C ALA A 59 -11.68 2.68 -6.70
N VAL A 60 -11.99 1.55 -7.34
CA VAL A 60 -13.37 1.06 -7.47
C VAL A 60 -13.91 0.51 -6.14
N ASN A 61 -13.12 -0.26 -5.40
CA ASN A 61 -13.56 -0.86 -4.14
C ASN A 61 -13.75 0.17 -3.01
N MET A 62 -13.11 1.34 -3.09
CA MET A 62 -13.29 2.40 -2.10
C MET A 62 -14.55 3.25 -2.32
N ILE A 63 -15.21 3.18 -3.48
CA ILE A 63 -16.40 4.01 -3.80
C ILE A 63 -17.48 3.96 -2.70
N PRO A 64 -17.93 2.80 -2.20
CA PRO A 64 -18.97 2.76 -1.17
C PRO A 64 -18.52 3.44 0.12
N GLN A 65 -17.24 3.28 0.48
CA GLN A 65 -16.69 3.81 1.73
C GLN A 65 -16.54 5.33 1.67
N VAL A 66 -16.17 5.87 0.51
CA VAL A 66 -16.09 7.33 0.30
C VAL A 66 -17.47 7.98 0.33
N LEU A 67 -18.50 7.31 -0.21
CA LEU A 67 -19.87 7.84 -0.19
C LEU A 67 -20.48 7.88 1.21
N GLU A 68 -20.04 6.99 2.10
CA GLU A 68 -20.44 6.97 3.52
C GLU A 68 -19.52 7.82 4.41
N ALA A 69 -18.47 8.44 3.85
CA ALA A 69 -17.51 9.21 4.61
C ALA A 69 -18.05 10.58 5.04
N PRO A 70 -17.52 11.17 6.13
CA PRO A 70 -17.80 12.56 6.48
C PRO A 70 -17.44 13.52 5.33
N ALA A 71 -18.15 14.64 5.24
CA ALA A 71 -17.83 15.69 4.28
C ALA A 71 -16.44 16.28 4.56
N GLY A 72 -15.66 16.47 3.49
CA GLY A 72 -14.31 17.04 3.57
C GLY A 72 -13.27 16.20 2.84
N LEU A 73 -12.00 16.50 3.09
CA LEU A 73 -10.88 15.70 2.60
C LEU A 73 -10.61 14.58 3.59
N VAL A 74 -10.80 13.34 3.16
CA VAL A 74 -10.51 12.13 3.93
C VAL A 74 -9.35 11.34 3.29
N THR A 75 -8.67 10.54 4.11
CA THR A 75 -7.55 9.69 3.69
C THR A 75 -7.87 8.21 3.92
N MET A 76 -6.99 7.33 3.44
CA MET A 76 -7.11 5.88 3.67
C MET A 76 -7.07 5.49 5.15
N LEU A 77 -6.51 6.35 6.02
CA LEU A 77 -6.47 6.11 7.47
C LEU A 77 -7.81 6.41 8.15
N ASP A 78 -8.65 7.25 7.53
CA ASP A 78 -9.94 7.67 8.06
C ASP A 78 -11.09 6.72 7.64
N LEU A 79 -10.84 5.88 6.64
CA LEU A 79 -11.83 4.97 6.05
C LEU A 79 -11.63 3.53 6.56
N PRO A 80 -12.68 2.68 6.52
CA PRO A 80 -12.52 1.25 6.76
C PRO A 80 -11.47 0.61 5.84
N PHE A 81 -10.96 -0.55 6.23
CA PHE A 81 -9.98 -1.25 5.39
C PHE A 81 -10.54 -1.54 3.97
N PRO A 82 -9.71 -1.38 2.92
CA PRO A 82 -10.07 -1.75 1.56
C PRO A 82 -10.40 -3.23 1.46
N ARG A 83 -11.45 -3.56 0.71
CA ARG A 83 -11.89 -4.95 0.52
C ARG A 83 -12.56 -5.13 -0.82
N ALA A 84 -12.41 -6.33 -1.40
CA ALA A 84 -13.09 -6.67 -2.64
C ALA A 84 -14.60 -6.82 -2.43
N PHE A 85 -15.39 -6.25 -3.35
CA PHE A 85 -16.84 -6.41 -3.38
C PHE A 85 -17.24 -7.28 -4.58
N MET A 86 -18.08 -8.29 -4.36
CA MET A 86 -18.67 -9.04 -5.49
C MET A 86 -19.68 -8.19 -6.27
N LYS A 87 -20.39 -7.29 -5.58
CA LYS A 87 -21.29 -6.31 -6.17
C LYS A 87 -21.20 -5.02 -5.37
N ILE A 88 -20.92 -3.91 -6.05
CA ILE A 88 -20.99 -2.58 -5.45
C ILE A 88 -22.46 -2.21 -5.32
N LYS A 89 -22.91 -2.03 -4.08
CA LYS A 89 -24.23 -1.48 -3.78
C LYS A 89 -24.01 -0.07 -3.26
N VAL A 90 -24.59 0.88 -3.97
CA VAL A 90 -24.65 2.27 -3.57
C VAL A 90 -26.09 2.52 -3.13
N ARG A 91 -26.28 3.21 -2.00
CA ARG A 91 -27.61 3.62 -1.53
C ARG A 91 -28.16 4.75 -2.38
#